data_AF-A0A935TFI1-F1
#
_entry.id   AF-A0A935TFI1-F1
#
_cell.length_a   1.000
_cell.length_b   1.000
_cell.length_c   1.000
_cell.angle_alpha   90.00
_cell.angle_beta   90.00
_cell.angle_gamma   90.00
#
_symmetry.space_group_name_H-M   'P 1'
#
loop_
_entity.id
_entity.type
_entity.pdbx_description
1 polymer ?
#
loop_
_entity_poly.entity_id
_entity_poly.type
_entity_poly.pdbx_seq_one_letter_code
_entity_poly.pdbx_strand_id
1 'polypeptide(L)'
;MAQQPFFIRNQLAHPSVLIRRECYHEVGGYSDFLAQAPDVDMWARLLLRHSIHVIPEELTKHRLLSDGSNTSGERIDVAIRVANEWSVVRKNYLDIDEFEKLVAIFPILDPCRNSSGYNVKFLLAMVCLKECSDRAAWCLGLEWLLELCGSEVHAKEIQRLYAFTYKDLIKLTGKFDVFGIGELAERDRQIFLLANAVKLREEEVASLIDAVTAQKLELLAHRQSLEEKDSMLALLTEDFAALRSEAALLKSSLSWKITAPLRALRRSLARPKVLIRRQLASGSEHATMLPQDPVPPKDPVQPEDASFAAFVHGHLDRAAYLEANPDVEAAGLDPVWHWLGIRHV
;
A
#
# COMPACT_ATOMS: atom_id res chain seq x y z
N MET A 1 7.99 -3.03 32.76
CA MET A 1 6.87 -2.24 32.19
C MET A 1 7.25 -0.78 31.98
N ALA A 2 7.98 -0.17 32.92
CA ALA A 2 8.40 1.24 32.84
C ALA A 2 9.22 1.62 31.59
N GLN A 3 9.87 0.71 30.86
CA GLN A 3 10.55 1.07 29.60
C GLN A 3 9.59 1.28 28.41
N GLN A 4 8.37 0.72 28.47
CA GLN A 4 7.47 0.65 27.30
C GLN A 4 7.07 2.04 26.79
N PRO A 5 6.67 3.01 27.65
CA PRO A 5 6.38 4.35 27.19
C PRO A 5 7.57 5.04 26.52
N PHE A 6 8.82 4.70 26.85
CA PHE A 6 9.98 5.29 26.17
C PHE A 6 10.10 4.86 24.69
N PHE A 7 9.65 3.64 24.36
CA PHE A 7 9.78 2.99 23.05
C PHE A 7 8.50 3.00 22.20
N ILE A 8 7.62 4.00 22.38
CA ILE A 8 6.35 4.13 21.63
C ILE A 8 5.46 2.90 21.82
N ARG A 9 5.33 2.43 23.07
CA ARG A 9 4.45 1.32 23.41
C ARG A 9 3.53 1.72 24.55
N ASN A 10 2.24 1.79 24.23
CA ASN A 10 1.17 1.93 25.22
C ASN A 10 0.48 0.57 25.40
N GLN A 11 0.82 -0.13 26.49
CA GLN A 11 0.32 -1.46 26.79
C GLN A 11 -0.86 -1.45 27.79
N LEU A 12 -1.25 -0.26 28.26
CA LEU A 12 -2.33 -0.09 29.21
C LEU A 12 -3.47 0.64 28.53
N ALA A 13 -4.55 -0.09 28.22
CA ALA A 13 -5.74 0.52 27.66
C ALA A 13 -6.35 1.47 28.70
N HIS A 14 -6.48 2.75 28.36
CA HIS A 14 -7.03 3.77 29.26
C HIS A 14 -8.32 3.36 30.01
N PRO A 15 -9.34 2.73 29.38
CA PRO A 15 -10.56 2.35 30.09
C PRO A 15 -10.41 1.16 31.05
N SER A 16 -9.28 0.44 31.07
CA SER A 16 -9.08 -0.73 31.94
C SER A 16 -8.35 -0.40 33.25
N VAL A 17 -7.93 0.86 33.44
CA VAL A 17 -7.04 1.22 34.56
C VAL A 17 -7.83 1.75 35.76
N LEU A 18 -7.52 1.21 36.95
CA LEU A 18 -7.96 1.75 38.24
C LEU A 18 -6.74 2.27 39.01
N ILE A 19 -6.81 3.50 39.50
CA ILE A 19 -5.68 4.19 40.13
C ILE A 19 -6.14 4.82 41.44
N ARG A 20 -5.31 4.69 42.47
CA ARG A 20 -5.56 5.35 43.75
C ARG A 20 -5.50 6.86 43.58
N ARG A 21 -6.43 7.57 44.23
CA ARG A 21 -6.49 9.04 44.19
C ARG A 21 -5.17 9.71 44.58
N GLU A 22 -4.45 9.15 45.54
CA GLU A 22 -3.14 9.67 45.99
C GLU A 22 -2.08 9.67 44.88
N CYS A 23 -2.09 8.67 43.99
CA CYS A 23 -1.16 8.62 42.87
C CYS A 23 -1.40 9.77 41.88
N TYR A 24 -2.66 10.15 41.62
CA TYR A 24 -2.96 11.31 40.77
C TYR A 24 -2.46 12.62 41.38
N HIS A 25 -2.54 12.79 42.70
CA HIS A 25 -2.02 13.97 43.39
C HIS A 25 -0.50 14.04 43.36
N GLU A 26 0.17 12.89 43.41
CA GLU A 26 1.63 12.81 43.40
C GLU A 26 2.20 13.02 41.98
N VAL A 27 1.67 12.32 40.98
CA VAL A 27 2.27 12.31 39.64
C VAL A 27 1.66 13.35 38.70
N GLY A 28 0.49 13.90 39.05
CA GLY A 28 -0.28 14.84 38.23
C GLY A 28 -1.29 14.13 37.29
N GLY A 29 -2.28 14.90 36.83
CA GLY A 29 -3.31 14.45 35.89
C GLY A 29 -2.83 14.27 34.45
N TYR A 30 -3.77 14.17 33.52
CA TYR A 30 -3.49 14.13 32.07
C TYR A 30 -3.08 15.52 31.57
N SER A 31 -2.21 15.55 30.56
CA SER A 31 -1.72 16.79 29.96
C SER A 31 -2.67 17.24 28.83
N ASP A 32 -3.30 18.41 28.97
CA ASP A 32 -4.31 18.91 28.02
C ASP A 32 -3.78 19.23 26.61
N PHE A 33 -2.46 19.35 26.46
CA PHE A 33 -1.80 19.64 25.18
C PHE A 33 -1.33 18.40 24.42
N LEU A 34 -1.59 17.19 24.96
CA LEU A 34 -1.31 15.92 24.30
C LEU A 34 -2.62 15.31 23.80
N ALA A 35 -2.74 15.09 22.48
CA ALA A 35 -3.92 14.52 21.87
C ALA A 35 -3.81 13.00 21.66
N GLN A 36 -2.60 12.50 21.42
CA GLN A 36 -2.31 11.09 21.10
C GLN A 36 -1.61 10.36 22.24
N ALA A 37 -0.86 11.08 23.08
CA ALA A 37 -0.10 10.52 24.20
C ALA A 37 -0.55 10.96 25.61
N PRO A 38 -1.78 11.46 25.88
CA PRO A 38 -2.10 11.95 27.23
C PRO A 38 -2.06 10.83 28.27
N ASP A 39 -2.53 9.63 27.91
CA ASP A 39 -2.58 8.48 28.79
C ASP A 39 -1.18 7.90 29.04
N VAL A 40 -0.40 7.68 27.99
CA VAL A 40 0.94 7.11 28.09
C VAL A 40 1.95 8.06 28.75
N ASP A 41 1.75 9.38 28.65
CA ASP A 41 2.49 10.38 29.43
C ASP A 41 2.23 10.19 30.92
N MET A 42 0.95 10.07 31.30
CA MET A 42 0.55 9.78 32.68
C MET A 42 1.11 8.43 33.15
N TRP A 43 1.04 7.38 32.32
CA TRP A 43 1.62 6.06 32.62
C TRP A 43 3.13 6.13 32.84
N ALA A 44 3.86 6.90 32.03
CA ALA A 44 5.30 7.08 32.22
C ALA A 44 5.59 7.68 33.59
N ARG A 45 4.94 8.80 33.95
CA ARG A 45 5.12 9.44 35.27
C ARG A 45 4.74 8.52 36.43
N LEU A 46 3.65 7.76 36.29
CA LEU A 46 3.20 6.78 37.30
C LEU A 46 4.19 5.63 37.47
N LEU A 47 4.60 4.97 36.39
CA LEU A 47 5.49 3.80 36.38
C LEU A 47 6.91 4.12 36.84
N LEU A 48 7.31 5.39 36.79
CA LEU A 48 8.57 5.84 37.37
C LEU A 48 8.50 5.92 38.91
N ARG A 49 7.33 6.00 39.54
CA ARG A 49 7.22 6.14 41.01
C ARG A 49 6.59 4.93 41.69
N HIS A 50 5.69 4.25 40.98
CA HIS A 50 4.86 3.19 41.54
C HIS A 50 4.96 1.91 40.72
N SER A 51 4.88 0.77 41.42
CA SER A 51 4.62 -0.52 40.78
C SER A 51 3.14 -0.66 40.48
N ILE A 52 2.84 -1.45 39.44
CA ILE A 52 1.45 -1.74 39.06
C ILE A 52 1.24 -3.25 39.04
N HIS A 53 -0.02 -3.65 39.15
CA HIS A 53 -0.46 -5.03 38.98
C HIS A 53 -1.40 -5.10 37.78
N VAL A 54 -1.13 -6.03 36.87
CA VAL A 54 -1.99 -6.30 35.71
C VAL A 54 -2.79 -7.56 36.01
N ILE A 55 -4.11 -7.40 36.04
CA ILE A 55 -5.07 -8.49 36.23
C ILE A 55 -5.12 -9.29 34.91
N PRO A 56 -4.89 -10.62 34.92
CA PRO A 56 -4.81 -11.43 33.70
C PRO A 56 -6.16 -11.67 33.01
N GLU A 57 -7.27 -11.46 33.71
CA GLU A 57 -8.62 -11.64 33.17
C GLU A 57 -9.01 -10.57 32.14
N GLU A 58 -9.74 -10.98 31.09
CA GLU A 58 -10.27 -10.09 30.05
C GLU A 58 -11.50 -9.32 30.55
N LEU A 59 -11.27 -8.18 31.21
CA LEU A 59 -12.32 -7.39 31.85
C LEU A 59 -12.79 -6.19 31.03
N THR A 60 -12.24 -5.95 29.84
CA THR A 60 -12.53 -4.75 29.05
C THR A 60 -12.56 -5.06 27.56
N LYS A 61 -13.62 -4.61 26.88
CA LYS A 61 -13.69 -4.61 25.41
C LYS A 61 -13.48 -3.19 24.90
N HIS A 62 -12.51 -3.01 24.00
CA HIS A 62 -12.26 -1.74 23.34
C HIS A 62 -12.91 -1.73 21.95
N ARG A 63 -13.66 -0.68 21.63
CA ARG A 63 -14.35 -0.56 20.34
C ARG A 63 -13.38 -0.05 19.26
N LEU A 64 -13.30 -0.78 18.16
CA LEU A 64 -12.62 -0.34 16.94
C LEU A 64 -13.68 0.05 15.89
N LEU A 65 -13.52 1.24 15.31
CA LEU A 65 -14.41 1.78 14.30
C LEU A 65 -13.87 1.42 12.92
N SER A 66 -14.75 0.90 12.05
CA SER A 66 -14.37 0.37 10.73
C SER A 66 -13.88 1.44 9.74
N ASP A 67 -14.21 2.70 9.99
CA ASP A 67 -13.80 3.84 9.16
C ASP A 67 -12.44 4.44 9.58
N GLY A 68 -11.80 3.87 10.60
CA GLY A 68 -10.51 4.37 11.12
C GLY A 68 -10.61 5.70 11.85
N SER A 69 -11.80 6.13 12.27
CA SER A 69 -12.02 7.40 12.98
C SER A 69 -11.59 7.39 14.44
N ASN A 70 -11.19 6.24 15.00
CA ASN A 70 -10.60 6.16 16.35
C ASN A 70 -9.47 7.19 16.54
N THR A 71 -9.26 7.64 17.77
CA THR A 71 -8.17 8.56 18.13
C THR A 71 -6.81 8.06 17.61
N SER A 72 -6.56 6.76 17.74
CA SER A 72 -5.37 6.04 17.30
C SER A 72 -5.46 5.46 15.87
N GLY A 73 -6.40 5.93 15.05
CA GLY A 73 -6.55 5.46 13.67
C GLY A 73 -5.31 5.75 12.81
N GLU A 74 -5.13 4.98 11.73
CA GLU A 74 -3.99 5.08 10.80
C GLU A 74 -4.10 6.31 9.87
N ARG A 75 -4.08 7.50 10.46
CA ARG A 75 -4.12 8.77 9.73
C ARG A 75 -2.77 9.48 9.80
N ILE A 76 -2.45 10.23 8.76
CA ILE A 76 -1.18 10.94 8.67
C ILE A 76 -1.03 11.99 9.79
N ASP A 77 -2.11 12.68 10.16
CA ASP A 77 -2.09 13.67 11.24
C ASP A 77 -1.86 13.02 12.61
N VAL A 78 -2.38 11.81 12.83
CA VAL A 78 -2.12 10.98 14.01
C VAL A 78 -0.64 10.59 14.07
N ALA A 79 -0.08 10.06 12.98
CA ALA A 79 1.33 9.68 12.92
C ALA A 79 2.27 10.87 13.20
N ILE A 80 1.97 12.05 12.65
CA ILE A 80 2.73 13.28 12.89
C ILE A 80 2.62 13.70 14.36
N ARG A 81 1.42 13.70 14.94
CA ARG A 81 1.21 14.03 16.37
C ARG A 81 1.95 13.06 17.27
N VAL A 82 1.82 11.75 17.06
CA VAL A 82 2.54 10.73 17.83
C VAL A 82 4.04 11.02 17.82
N ALA A 83 4.64 11.28 16.65
CA ALA A 83 6.06 11.60 16.56
C ALA A 83 6.47 12.82 17.42
N ASN A 84 5.66 13.88 17.44
CA ASN A 84 5.93 15.07 18.25
C ASN A 84 5.70 14.84 19.75
N GLU A 85 4.55 14.26 20.11
CA GLU A 85 4.11 14.09 21.48
C GLU A 85 4.95 13.06 22.23
N TRP A 86 5.47 12.02 21.56
CA TRP A 86 6.25 11.01 22.23
C TRP A 86 7.60 11.50 22.77
N SER A 87 8.16 12.53 22.14
CA SER A 87 9.33 13.22 22.68
C SER A 87 9.04 13.92 24.01
N VAL A 88 7.79 14.34 24.26
CA VAL A 88 7.37 14.85 25.56
C VAL A 88 7.36 13.73 26.59
N VAL A 89 6.78 12.57 26.26
CA VAL A 89 6.74 11.39 27.14
C VAL A 89 8.15 10.97 27.56
N ARG A 90 9.12 10.99 26.64
CA ARG A 90 10.52 10.65 26.92
C ARG A 90 11.20 11.60 27.90
N LYS A 91 10.81 12.87 27.92
CA LYS A 91 11.38 13.87 28.85
C LYS A 91 11.08 13.54 30.32
N ASN A 92 9.98 12.84 30.62
CA ASN A 92 9.67 12.40 31.98
C ASN A 92 10.76 11.51 32.61
N TYR A 93 11.57 10.82 31.79
CA TYR A 93 12.63 9.93 32.28
C TYR A 93 13.86 10.69 32.76
N LEU A 94 13.98 11.99 32.48
CA LEU A 94 15.04 12.84 33.04
C LEU A 94 14.94 12.98 34.56
N ASP A 95 13.75 12.74 35.13
CA ASP A 95 13.50 12.78 36.58
C ASP A 95 14.08 11.57 37.33
N ILE A 96 14.69 10.60 36.62
CA ILE A 96 15.34 9.47 37.28
C ILE A 96 16.67 9.93 37.90
N ASP A 97 16.73 9.82 39.22
CA ASP A 97 17.81 10.26 40.10
C ASP A 97 18.66 9.11 40.67
N GLU A 98 18.35 7.87 40.29
CA GLU A 98 19.08 6.67 40.69
C GLU A 98 19.57 5.86 39.47
N PHE A 99 20.87 5.57 39.43
CA PHE A 99 21.47 4.79 38.33
C PHE A 99 20.92 3.35 38.27
N GLU A 100 20.67 2.70 39.41
CA GLU A 100 20.11 1.34 39.40
C GLU A 100 18.72 1.29 38.79
N LYS A 101 17.93 2.35 38.98
CA LYS A 101 16.62 2.48 38.36
C LYS A 101 16.74 2.69 36.85
N LEU A 102 17.71 3.49 36.40
CA LEU A 102 18.04 3.60 34.97
C LEU A 102 18.40 2.26 34.37
N VAL A 103 19.26 1.47 35.02
CA VAL A 103 19.67 0.13 34.52
C VAL A 103 18.52 -0.86 34.57
N ALA A 104 17.67 -0.82 35.60
CA ALA A 104 16.48 -1.66 35.69
C ALA A 104 15.47 -1.37 34.55
N ILE A 105 15.38 -0.11 34.12
CA ILE A 105 14.53 0.30 32.99
C ILE A 105 15.23 0.05 31.65
N PHE A 106 16.53 0.35 31.55
CA PHE A 106 17.35 0.28 30.34
C PHE A 106 18.63 -0.53 30.61
N PRO A 107 18.58 -1.87 30.56
CA PRO A 107 19.73 -2.72 30.87
C PRO A 107 20.97 -2.47 30.00
N ILE A 108 20.78 -1.93 28.80
CA ILE A 108 21.89 -1.53 27.90
C ILE A 108 22.83 -0.48 28.51
N LEU A 109 22.40 0.21 29.58
CA LEU A 109 23.19 1.22 30.27
C LEU A 109 24.13 0.64 31.33
N ASP A 110 24.01 -0.64 31.71
CA ASP A 110 24.86 -1.23 32.74
C ASP A 110 26.37 -1.15 32.41
N PRO A 111 26.82 -1.34 31.14
CA PRO A 111 28.22 -1.12 30.76
C PRO A 111 28.70 0.33 30.93
N CYS A 112 27.80 1.30 31.08
CA CYS A 112 28.14 2.71 31.30
C CYS A 112 28.31 3.06 32.79
N ARG A 113 28.22 2.08 33.68
CA ARG A 113 28.43 2.26 35.13
C ARG A 113 29.81 2.85 35.42
N ASN A 114 29.85 3.91 36.21
CA ASN A 114 31.07 4.60 36.59
C ASN A 114 31.02 4.98 38.07
N SER A 115 32.09 4.70 38.82
CA SER A 115 32.18 5.02 40.25
C SER A 115 32.16 6.52 40.55
N SER A 116 32.45 7.36 39.54
CA SER A 116 32.48 8.82 39.65
C SER A 116 31.11 9.48 39.45
N GLY A 117 30.04 8.69 39.26
CA GLY A 117 28.69 9.17 38.98
C GLY A 117 28.24 8.90 37.56
N TYR A 118 27.14 9.54 37.16
CA TYR A 118 26.53 9.37 35.85
C TYR A 118 25.81 10.66 35.42
N ASN A 119 25.56 10.80 34.11
CA ASN A 119 24.76 11.89 33.56
C ASN A 119 23.50 11.33 32.89
N VAL A 120 22.34 11.49 33.53
CA VAL A 120 21.06 10.92 33.07
C VAL A 120 20.70 11.36 31.66
N LYS A 121 20.87 12.66 31.35
CA LYS A 121 20.55 13.23 30.05
C LYS A 121 21.41 12.63 28.94
N PHE A 122 22.71 12.43 29.19
CA PHE A 122 23.61 11.76 28.27
C PHE A 122 23.19 10.30 28.03
N LEU A 123 22.94 9.55 29.10
CA LEU A 123 22.59 8.14 28.98
C LEU A 123 21.28 7.95 28.20
N LEU A 124 20.24 8.73 28.52
CA LEU A 124 18.97 8.69 27.80
C LEU A 124 19.10 9.15 26.34
N ALA A 125 19.97 10.13 26.06
CA ALA A 125 20.28 10.50 24.67
C ALA A 125 20.89 9.33 23.90
N MET A 126 21.77 8.54 24.54
CA MET A 126 22.31 7.33 23.92
C MET A 126 21.26 6.24 23.74
N VAL A 127 20.30 6.07 24.65
CA VAL A 127 19.15 5.16 24.46
C VAL A 127 18.30 5.61 23.26
N CYS A 128 17.96 6.90 23.18
CA CYS A 128 17.23 7.47 22.04
C CYS A 128 17.89 7.13 20.70
N LEU A 129 19.22 7.21 20.62
CA LEU A 129 19.96 6.95 19.39
C LEU A 129 20.17 5.46 19.09
N LYS A 130 20.41 4.64 20.11
CA LYS A 130 20.82 3.23 19.89
C LYS A 130 19.67 2.23 19.93
N GLU A 131 18.65 2.49 20.74
CA GLU A 131 17.57 1.53 21.00
C GLU A 131 16.24 1.93 20.36
N CYS A 132 16.06 3.20 19.99
CA CYS A 132 14.87 3.65 19.27
C CYS A 132 15.08 3.60 17.76
N SER A 133 14.02 3.26 17.02
CA SER A 133 14.00 3.22 15.55
C SER A 133 13.26 4.41 14.92
N ASP A 134 12.69 5.31 15.73
CA ASP A 134 11.96 6.48 15.25
C ASP A 134 12.82 7.74 15.21
N ARG A 135 12.58 8.58 14.20
CA ARG A 135 13.33 9.82 13.99
C ARG A 135 13.12 10.86 15.08
N ALA A 136 11.95 10.86 15.74
CA ALA A 136 11.67 11.78 16.83
C ALA A 136 12.57 11.51 18.05
N ALA A 137 12.80 10.24 18.40
CA ALA A 137 13.80 9.85 19.38
C ALA A 137 15.19 10.31 18.98
N TRP A 138 15.60 10.07 17.72
CA TRP A 138 16.91 10.49 17.24
C TRP A 138 17.10 12.00 17.33
N CYS A 139 16.08 12.77 16.95
CA CYS A 139 16.06 14.23 17.07
C CYS A 139 16.33 14.65 18.52
N LEU A 140 15.54 14.13 19.46
CA LEU A 140 15.65 14.46 20.88
C LEU A 140 17.01 14.04 21.46
N GLY A 141 17.52 12.86 21.08
CA GLY A 141 18.83 12.38 21.50
C GLY A 141 19.97 13.29 21.00
N LEU A 142 19.95 13.70 19.73
CA LEU A 142 20.94 14.62 19.18
C LEU A 142 20.83 16.02 19.81
N GLU A 143 19.62 16.53 20.03
CA GLU A 143 19.37 17.79 20.74
C GLU A 143 20.00 17.78 22.13
N TRP A 144 19.75 16.73 22.92
CA TRP A 144 20.34 16.60 24.25
C TRP A 144 21.86 16.52 24.23
N LEU A 145 22.45 15.81 23.28
CA LEU A 145 23.92 15.78 23.14
C LEU A 145 24.49 17.13 22.71
N LEU A 146 23.80 17.87 21.83
CA LEU A 146 24.19 19.23 21.45
C LEU A 146 24.17 20.18 22.65
N GLU A 147 23.12 20.13 23.47
CA GLU A 147 23.04 20.92 24.71
C GLU A 147 24.18 20.57 25.68
N LEU A 148 24.46 19.28 25.88
CA LEU A 148 25.53 18.82 26.78
C LEU A 148 26.91 19.22 26.26
N CYS A 149 27.18 19.10 24.96
CA CYS A 149 28.44 19.52 24.36
C CYS A 149 28.59 21.05 24.29
N GLY A 150 27.48 21.80 24.25
CA GLY A 150 27.47 23.26 24.25
C GLY A 150 27.86 23.88 25.60
N SER A 151 27.77 23.13 26.70
CA SER A 151 28.21 23.54 28.03
C SER A 151 29.61 22.99 28.31
N GLU A 152 30.59 23.86 28.58
CA GLU A 152 31.96 23.43 28.90
C GLU A 152 32.01 22.50 30.12
N VAL A 153 31.15 22.73 31.11
CA VAL A 153 31.06 21.91 32.32
C VAL A 153 30.54 20.51 31.99
N HIS A 154 29.42 20.42 31.27
CA HIS A 154 28.83 19.12 30.91
C HIS A 154 29.70 18.37 29.90
N ALA A 155 30.33 19.06 28.94
CA ALA A 155 31.25 18.46 27.98
C ALA A 155 32.45 17.80 28.67
N LYS A 156 33.07 18.47 29.65
CA LYS A 156 34.16 17.89 30.46
C LYS A 156 33.67 16.72 31.31
N GLU A 157 32.46 16.81 31.86
CA GLU A 157 31.85 15.74 32.63
C GLU A 157 31.64 14.48 31.78
N ILE A 158 30.95 14.57 30.64
CA ILE A 158 30.69 13.40 29.78
C ILE A 158 31.97 12.83 29.15
N GLN A 159 32.97 13.68 28.88
CA GLN A 159 34.29 13.22 28.45
C GLN A 159 34.98 12.41 29.56
N ARG A 160 34.94 12.88 30.81
CA ARG A 160 35.51 12.15 31.95
C ARG A 160 34.78 10.85 32.22
N LEU A 161 33.44 10.85 32.17
CA LEU A 161 32.61 9.70 32.53
C LEU A 161 32.58 8.63 31.43
N TYR A 162 32.56 9.03 30.15
CA TYR A 162 32.23 8.16 29.03
C TYR A 162 33.21 8.26 27.85
N ALA A 163 34.30 9.02 27.97
CA ALA A 163 35.24 9.31 26.88
C ALA A 163 34.56 9.93 25.64
N PHE A 164 33.39 10.55 25.80
CA PHE A 164 32.62 11.13 24.72
C PHE A 164 33.08 12.56 24.43
N THR A 165 33.25 12.91 23.15
CA THR A 165 33.70 14.24 22.73
C THR A 165 32.82 14.82 21.62
N TYR A 166 32.97 16.11 21.32
CA TYR A 166 32.25 16.75 20.21
C TYR A 166 32.52 16.07 18.85
N LYS A 167 33.67 15.40 18.67
CA LYS A 167 33.99 14.65 17.45
C LYS A 167 33.08 13.43 17.28
N ASP A 168 32.69 12.81 18.39
CA ASP A 168 31.75 11.69 18.38
C ASP A 168 30.36 12.22 18.05
N LEU A 169 29.95 13.36 18.61
CA LEU A 169 28.71 14.04 18.23
C LEU A 169 28.64 14.34 16.73
N ILE A 170 29.69 14.89 16.12
CA ILE A 170 29.75 15.15 14.66
C ILE A 170 29.50 13.87 13.85
N LYS A 171 30.08 12.73 14.27
CA LYS A 171 29.84 11.44 13.62
C LYS A 171 28.39 11.00 13.79
N LEU A 172 27.81 11.17 14.98
CA LEU A 172 26.42 10.79 15.27
C LEU A 172 25.44 11.64 14.45
N THR A 173 25.67 12.96 14.33
CA THR A 173 24.82 13.85 13.52
C THR A 173 24.85 13.53 12.03
N GLY A 174 25.95 12.94 11.52
CA GLY A 174 26.03 12.45 10.14
C GLY A 174 25.46 11.04 9.96
N LYS A 175 25.28 10.27 11.04
CA LYS A 175 24.80 8.89 11.01
C LYS A 175 23.28 8.80 11.16
N PHE A 176 22.70 9.60 12.06
CA PHE A 176 21.27 9.55 12.37
C PHE A 176 20.48 10.56 11.53
N ASP A 177 19.80 10.06 10.50
CA ASP A 177 19.03 10.86 9.56
C ASP A 177 17.65 11.22 10.13
N VAL A 178 17.61 12.26 10.95
CA VAL A 178 16.40 12.77 11.61
C VAL A 178 15.37 13.31 10.61
N PHE A 179 15.83 13.82 9.46
CA PHE A 179 14.95 14.45 8.46
C PHE A 179 14.60 13.51 7.30
N GLY A 180 15.12 12.28 7.30
CA GLY A 180 14.87 11.31 6.23
C GLY A 180 15.47 11.70 4.88
N ILE A 181 16.53 12.52 4.86
CA ILE A 181 17.17 13.00 3.63
C ILE A 181 17.68 11.84 2.77
N GLY A 182 18.27 10.81 3.37
CA GLY A 182 18.78 9.64 2.65
C GLY A 182 17.65 8.81 2.03
N GLU A 183 16.57 8.57 2.77
CA GLU A 183 15.40 7.87 2.25
C GLU A 183 14.66 8.65 1.16
N LEU A 184 14.54 9.97 1.32
CA LEU A 184 13.95 10.85 0.32
C LEU A 184 14.79 10.84 -0.97
N ALA A 185 16.11 10.98 -0.86
CA ALA A 185 17.00 10.95 -2.02
C ALA A 185 16.94 9.60 -2.78
N GLU A 186 16.86 8.49 -2.06
CA GLU A 186 16.71 7.16 -2.68
C GLU A 186 15.34 7.00 -3.35
N ARG A 187 14.26 7.49 -2.72
CA ARG A 187 12.93 7.51 -3.34
C ARG A 187 12.88 8.37 -4.60
N ASP A 188 13.47 9.56 -4.56
CA ASP A 188 13.54 10.46 -5.71
C ASP A 188 14.32 9.82 -6.87
N ARG A 189 15.40 9.11 -6.55
CA ARG A 189 16.15 8.32 -7.53
C ARG A 189 15.29 7.22 -8.15
N GLN A 190 14.54 6.48 -7.35
CA GLN A 190 13.64 5.43 -7.85
C GLN A 190 12.52 6.00 -8.73
N ILE A 191 11.92 7.11 -8.32
CA ILE A 191 10.91 7.83 -9.11
C ILE A 191 11.49 8.23 -10.46
N PHE A 192 12.71 8.78 -10.49
CA PHE A 192 13.38 9.15 -11.73
C PHE A 192 13.61 7.94 -12.65
N LEU A 193 14.08 6.81 -12.10
CA LEU A 193 14.28 5.59 -12.88
C LEU A 193 12.98 5.02 -13.45
N LEU A 194 11.93 4.98 -12.63
CA LEU A 194 10.60 4.51 -13.04
C LEU A 194 9.98 5.44 -14.10
N ALA A 195 10.10 6.75 -13.94
CA ALA A 195 9.60 7.71 -14.92
C ALA A 195 10.25 7.53 -16.29
N ASN A 196 11.57 7.30 -16.33
CA ASN A 196 12.27 7.01 -17.59
C ASN A 196 11.82 5.67 -18.21
N ALA A 197 11.60 4.64 -17.39
CA ALA A 197 11.11 3.36 -17.88
C ALA A 197 9.70 3.46 -18.46
N VAL A 198 8.80 4.21 -17.81
CA VAL A 198 7.45 4.49 -18.31
C VAL A 198 7.52 5.21 -19.64
N LYS A 199 8.33 6.27 -19.75
CA LYS A 199 8.51 7.01 -20.99
C LYS A 199 8.97 6.12 -22.16
N LEU A 200 9.96 5.25 -21.92
CA LEU A 200 10.44 4.32 -22.96
C LEU A 200 9.33 3.35 -23.40
N ARG A 201 8.52 2.85 -22.46
CA ARG A 201 7.38 1.98 -22.77
C ARG A 201 6.29 2.71 -23.55
N GLU A 202 6.04 3.98 -23.25
CA GLU A 202 5.09 4.80 -24.02
C GLU A 202 5.57 4.98 -25.48
N GLU A 203 6.87 5.21 -25.69
CA GLU A 203 7.47 5.28 -27.03
C GLU A 203 7.37 3.93 -27.77
N GLU A 204 7.64 2.81 -27.09
CA GLU A 204 7.46 1.46 -27.66
C GLU A 204 6.00 1.18 -28.04
N VAL A 205 5.04 1.53 -27.16
CA VAL A 205 3.61 1.33 -27.41
C VAL A 205 3.15 2.18 -28.59
N ALA A 206 3.59 3.45 -28.68
CA ALA A 206 3.28 4.30 -29.82
C ALA A 206 3.78 3.68 -31.14
N SER A 207 5.02 3.18 -31.16
CA SER A 207 5.58 2.49 -32.34
C SER A 207 4.79 1.23 -32.71
N LEU A 208 4.35 0.45 -31.73
CA LEU A 208 3.52 -0.73 -31.97
C LEU A 208 2.13 -0.37 -32.52
N ILE A 209 1.52 0.72 -32.03
CA ILE A 209 0.25 1.23 -32.55
C ILE A 209 0.38 1.62 -34.01
N ASP A 210 1.45 2.33 -34.38
CA ASP A 210 1.71 2.71 -35.78
C ASP A 210 1.90 1.48 -36.67
N ALA A 211 2.65 0.48 -36.21
CA ALA A 211 2.87 -0.77 -36.94
C ALA A 211 1.56 -1.56 -37.14
N VAL A 212 0.72 -1.68 -36.11
CA VAL A 212 -0.60 -2.34 -36.21
C VAL A 212 -1.53 -1.58 -37.15
N THR A 213 -1.49 -0.24 -37.12
CA THR A 213 -2.29 0.61 -38.00
C THR A 213 -1.87 0.41 -39.47
N ALA A 214 -0.57 0.37 -39.75
CA ALA A 214 -0.05 0.08 -41.08
C ALA A 214 -0.49 -1.30 -41.59
N GLN A 215 -0.35 -2.35 -40.77
CA GLN A 215 -0.81 -3.70 -41.14
C GLN A 215 -2.32 -3.76 -41.39
N LYS A 216 -3.12 -3.01 -40.62
CA LYS A 216 -4.56 -2.94 -40.83
C LYS A 216 -4.92 -2.31 -42.18
N LEU A 217 -4.19 -1.28 -42.61
CA LEU A 217 -4.38 -0.66 -43.93
C LEU A 217 -4.00 -1.64 -45.06
N GLU A 218 -2.89 -2.36 -44.93
CA GLU A 218 -2.49 -3.40 -45.90
C GLU A 218 -3.54 -4.51 -46.01
N LEU A 219 -4.07 -4.98 -44.89
CA LEU A 219 -5.15 -5.99 -44.87
C LEU A 219 -6.42 -5.50 -45.57
N LEU A 220 -6.78 -4.22 -45.40
CA LEU A 220 -7.92 -3.62 -46.10
C LEU A 220 -7.68 -3.56 -47.62
N ALA A 221 -6.48 -3.16 -48.05
CA ALA A 221 -6.11 -3.14 -49.46
C ALA A 221 -6.13 -4.55 -50.09
N HIS A 222 -5.62 -5.56 -49.36
CA HIS A 222 -5.69 -6.95 -49.79
C HIS A 222 -7.12 -7.47 -49.89
N ARG A 223 -8.01 -7.11 -48.96
CA ARG A 223 -9.43 -7.47 -49.04
C ARG A 223 -10.12 -6.87 -50.26
N GLN A 224 -9.90 -5.58 -50.53
CA GLN A 224 -10.44 -4.93 -51.74
C GLN A 224 -9.98 -5.63 -53.01
N SER A 225 -8.68 -5.98 -53.11
CA SER A 225 -8.16 -6.70 -54.27
C SER A 225 -8.75 -8.12 -54.42
N LEU A 226 -9.07 -8.79 -53.31
CA LEU A 226 -9.77 -10.09 -53.35
C LEU A 226 -11.21 -9.92 -53.86
N GLU A 227 -11.94 -8.93 -53.37
CA GLU A 227 -13.31 -8.62 -53.82
C GLU A 227 -13.37 -8.29 -55.32
N GLU A 228 -12.39 -7.53 -55.84
CA GLU A 228 -12.24 -7.24 -57.27
C GLU A 228 -12.00 -8.53 -58.08
N LYS A 229 -11.11 -9.40 -57.61
CA LYS A 229 -10.81 -10.67 -58.27
C LYS A 229 -12.00 -11.62 -58.26
N ASP A 230 -12.75 -11.68 -57.16
CA ASP A 230 -13.97 -12.48 -57.05
C ASP A 230 -15.05 -11.98 -58.02
N SER A 231 -15.19 -10.66 -58.15
CA SER A 231 -16.09 -10.03 -59.14
C SER A 231 -15.69 -10.38 -60.58
N MET A 232 -14.40 -10.34 -60.90
CA MET A 232 -13.89 -10.73 -62.22
C MET A 232 -14.10 -12.22 -62.49
N LEU A 233 -13.89 -13.09 -61.49
CA LEU A 233 -14.16 -14.52 -61.62
C LEU A 233 -15.64 -14.81 -61.86
N ALA A 234 -16.55 -14.07 -61.22
CA ALA A 234 -17.99 -14.20 -61.45
C ALA A 234 -18.35 -13.89 -62.90
N LEU A 235 -17.86 -12.76 -63.45
CA LEU A 235 -18.05 -12.37 -64.85
C LEU A 235 -17.49 -13.44 -65.81
N LEU A 236 -16.26 -13.88 -65.57
CA LEU A 236 -15.61 -14.88 -66.41
C LEU A 236 -16.37 -16.22 -66.37
N THR A 237 -16.92 -16.59 -65.22
CA THR A 237 -17.73 -17.81 -65.06
C THR A 237 -19.04 -17.71 -65.85
N GLU A 238 -19.67 -16.54 -65.85
CA GLU A 238 -20.86 -16.26 -66.66
C GLU A 238 -20.56 -16.34 -68.16
N ASP A 239 -19.46 -15.71 -68.61
CA ASP A 239 -19.00 -15.78 -70.00
C ASP A 239 -18.71 -17.23 -70.43
N PHE A 240 -18.02 -18.00 -69.58
CA PHE A 240 -17.77 -19.42 -69.84
C PHE A 240 -19.07 -20.23 -69.92
N ALA A 241 -20.06 -19.93 -69.08
CA ALA A 241 -21.37 -20.57 -69.13
C ALA A 241 -22.13 -20.23 -70.43
N ALA A 242 -22.11 -18.96 -70.85
CA ALA A 242 -22.70 -18.49 -72.09
C ALA A 242 -22.06 -19.17 -73.32
N LEU A 243 -20.72 -19.13 -73.41
CA LEU A 243 -19.95 -19.81 -74.47
C LEU A 243 -20.21 -21.32 -74.50
N ARG A 244 -20.35 -21.96 -73.33
CA ARG A 244 -20.69 -23.38 -73.25
C ARG A 244 -22.10 -23.67 -73.77
N SER A 245 -23.06 -22.78 -73.49
CA SER A 245 -24.43 -22.86 -74.01
C SER A 245 -24.47 -22.69 -75.53
N GLU A 246 -23.79 -21.67 -76.07
CA GLU A 246 -23.64 -21.48 -77.52
C GLU A 246 -22.99 -22.69 -78.19
N ALA A 247 -21.91 -23.22 -77.60
CA ALA A 247 -21.25 -24.42 -78.09
C ALA A 247 -22.20 -25.64 -78.05
N ALA A 248 -23.09 -25.75 -77.06
CA ALA A 248 -24.10 -26.81 -76.99
C ALA A 248 -25.17 -26.64 -78.08
N LEU A 249 -25.65 -25.42 -78.33
CA LEU A 249 -26.58 -25.10 -79.43
C LEU A 249 -25.96 -25.42 -80.79
N LEU A 250 -24.74 -24.96 -81.06
CA LEU A 250 -23.99 -25.30 -82.27
C LEU A 250 -23.82 -26.81 -82.42
N LYS A 251 -23.47 -27.53 -81.35
CA LYS A 251 -23.35 -29.00 -81.36
C LYS A 251 -24.68 -29.72 -81.63
N SER A 252 -25.79 -29.12 -81.26
CA SER A 252 -27.14 -29.68 -81.46
C SER A 252 -27.74 -29.41 -82.85
N SER A 253 -27.14 -28.49 -83.62
CA SER A 253 -27.55 -28.14 -84.98
C SER A 253 -27.42 -29.30 -85.97
N LEU A 254 -28.28 -29.31 -87.01
CA LEU A 254 -28.29 -30.35 -88.06
C LEU A 254 -26.92 -30.46 -88.75
N SER A 255 -26.29 -29.34 -89.08
CA SER A 255 -24.97 -29.26 -89.73
C SER A 255 -23.84 -29.87 -88.88
N TRP A 256 -23.90 -29.70 -87.55
CA TRP A 256 -22.90 -30.23 -86.62
C TRP A 256 -23.07 -31.73 -86.38
N LYS A 257 -24.31 -32.22 -86.27
CA LYS A 257 -24.62 -33.66 -86.14
C LYS A 257 -24.18 -34.47 -87.35
N ILE A 258 -24.35 -33.92 -88.56
CA ILE A 258 -23.94 -34.54 -89.83
C ILE A 258 -22.40 -34.65 -89.96
N THR A 259 -21.68 -33.67 -89.43
CA THR A 259 -20.20 -33.60 -89.55
C THR A 259 -19.45 -34.04 -88.29
N ALA A 260 -20.16 -34.40 -87.22
CA ALA A 260 -19.60 -34.87 -85.94
C ALA A 260 -18.68 -36.10 -86.06
N PRO A 261 -18.98 -37.14 -86.86
CA PRO A 261 -18.12 -38.32 -87.00
C PRO A 261 -16.73 -37.97 -87.57
N LEU A 262 -16.68 -37.09 -88.57
CA LEU A 262 -15.44 -36.65 -89.23
C LEU A 262 -14.56 -35.77 -88.31
N ARG A 263 -15.17 -35.04 -87.36
CA ARG A 263 -14.44 -34.17 -86.42
C ARG A 263 -13.94 -34.91 -85.18
N ALA A 264 -14.62 -35.97 -84.76
CA ALA A 264 -14.14 -36.86 -83.69
C ALA A 264 -12.83 -37.55 -84.10
N LEU A 265 -12.72 -37.95 -85.38
CA LEU A 265 -11.51 -38.52 -85.97
C LEU A 265 -10.32 -37.54 -85.96
N ARG A 266 -10.58 -36.22 -86.00
CA ARG A 266 -9.53 -35.18 -85.99
C ARG A 266 -9.07 -34.77 -84.58
N ARG A 267 -9.90 -34.94 -83.54
CA ARG A 267 -9.56 -34.57 -82.15
C ARG A 267 -8.77 -35.64 -81.38
N SER A 268 -8.77 -36.89 -81.84
CA SER A 268 -7.88 -37.94 -81.30
C SER A 268 -6.38 -37.66 -81.54
N LEU A 269 -6.06 -36.67 -82.40
CA LEU A 269 -4.71 -36.29 -82.79
C LEU A 269 -4.13 -35.05 -82.06
N ALA A 270 -4.87 -34.44 -81.12
CA ALA A 270 -4.39 -33.23 -80.42
C ALA A 270 -4.47 -33.38 -78.89
N ARG A 271 -3.33 -33.67 -78.26
CA ARG A 271 -3.08 -33.47 -76.82
C ARG A 271 -2.48 -32.09 -76.59
N PRO A 272 -2.83 -31.42 -75.49
CA PRO A 272 -1.76 -30.92 -74.62
C PRO A 272 -1.97 -31.27 -73.15
N LYS A 273 -0.84 -31.48 -72.47
CA LYS A 273 -0.71 -31.68 -71.02
C LYS A 273 -0.97 -30.36 -70.31
N VAL A 274 -1.84 -30.35 -69.30
CA VAL A 274 -1.93 -29.26 -68.30
C VAL A 274 -1.42 -29.83 -66.98
N LEU A 275 -0.31 -29.27 -66.51
CA LEU A 275 0.32 -29.59 -65.24
C LEU A 275 -0.19 -28.59 -64.19
N ILE A 276 -1.11 -28.99 -63.32
CA ILE A 276 -1.57 -28.17 -62.20
C ILE A 276 -0.62 -28.40 -61.04
N ARG A 277 0.16 -27.38 -60.68
CA ARG A 277 1.01 -27.37 -59.47
C ARG A 277 0.14 -26.95 -58.29
N ARG A 278 -0.25 -27.90 -57.44
CA ARG A 278 -0.90 -27.67 -56.15
C ARG A 278 0.17 -27.14 -55.18
N GLN A 279 0.08 -25.88 -54.78
CA GLN A 279 0.82 -25.38 -53.61
C GLN A 279 -0.08 -25.55 -52.37
N LEU A 280 0.42 -26.35 -51.44
CA LEU A 280 -0.17 -26.65 -50.14
C LEU A 280 -0.10 -25.39 -49.27
N ALA A 281 -1.24 -25.05 -48.67
CA ALA A 281 -1.32 -24.14 -47.54
C ALA A 281 -0.64 -24.82 -46.33
N SER A 282 0.36 -24.16 -45.74
CA SER A 282 0.86 -24.48 -44.40
C SER A 282 0.20 -23.50 -43.43
N GLY A 283 -0.68 -24.02 -42.58
CA GLY A 283 -1.09 -23.34 -41.35
C GLY A 283 -0.03 -23.51 -40.27
N SER A 284 0.11 -22.50 -39.42
CA SER A 284 0.59 -22.59 -38.03
C SER A 284 -0.05 -21.43 -37.27
N GLU A 285 -1.09 -21.72 -36.49
CA GLU A 285 -1.04 -21.78 -35.03
C GLU A 285 -0.97 -20.39 -34.35
N HIS A 286 -2.16 -19.85 -34.07
CA HIS A 286 -2.32 -18.85 -33.01
C HIS A 286 -2.69 -19.57 -31.71
N ALA A 287 -1.77 -19.51 -30.75
CA ALA A 287 -2.00 -19.90 -29.37
C ALA A 287 -3.09 -19.01 -28.75
N THR A 288 -4.20 -19.62 -28.37
CA THR A 288 -5.27 -18.99 -27.59
C THR A 288 -4.76 -18.76 -26.16
N MET A 289 -4.60 -17.49 -25.78
CA MET A 289 -4.42 -17.07 -24.39
C MET A 289 -5.75 -17.27 -23.64
N LEU A 290 -5.70 -18.01 -22.53
CA LEU A 290 -6.82 -18.21 -21.61
C LEU A 290 -7.22 -16.88 -20.93
N PRO A 291 -8.51 -16.59 -20.72
CA PRO A 291 -8.95 -15.45 -19.91
C PRO A 291 -8.57 -15.65 -18.44
N GLN A 292 -8.10 -14.59 -17.78
CA GLN A 292 -7.92 -14.58 -16.33
C GLN A 292 -9.27 -14.47 -15.61
N ASP A 293 -9.41 -15.22 -14.53
CA ASP A 293 -10.55 -15.16 -13.60
C ASP A 293 -10.63 -13.78 -12.92
N PRO A 294 -11.84 -13.26 -12.67
CA PRO A 294 -12.02 -12.01 -11.93
C PRO A 294 -11.70 -12.18 -10.44
N VAL A 295 -11.07 -11.13 -9.88
CA VAL A 295 -10.82 -10.91 -8.45
C VAL A 295 -12.13 -10.99 -7.65
N PRO A 296 -12.16 -11.68 -6.49
CA PRO A 296 -13.38 -11.80 -5.70
C PRO A 296 -13.80 -10.45 -5.09
N PRO A 297 -15.10 -10.16 -4.96
CA PRO A 297 -15.57 -8.99 -4.23
C PRO A 297 -15.32 -9.14 -2.72
N LYS A 298 -15.16 -7.99 -2.07
CA LYS A 298 -14.96 -7.81 -0.61
C LYS A 298 -15.93 -8.65 0.22
N ASP A 299 -15.41 -9.21 1.30
CA ASP A 299 -16.11 -10.08 2.24
C ASP A 299 -17.46 -9.47 2.71
N PRO A 300 -18.54 -10.27 2.78
CA PRO A 300 -19.76 -9.86 3.46
C PRO A 300 -19.57 -9.83 4.98
N VAL A 301 -20.30 -8.91 5.63
CA VAL A 301 -20.37 -8.69 7.09
C VAL A 301 -20.40 -10.01 7.87
N GLN A 302 -19.49 -10.16 8.84
CA GLN A 302 -19.33 -11.40 9.57
C GLN A 302 -20.49 -11.61 10.57
N PRO A 303 -20.91 -12.86 10.85
CA PRO A 303 -22.02 -13.17 11.77
C PRO A 303 -21.85 -12.63 13.20
N GLU A 304 -20.61 -12.37 13.61
CA GLU A 304 -20.22 -11.78 14.90
C GLU A 304 -20.69 -10.32 15.08
N ASP A 305 -20.87 -9.58 13.98
CA ASP A 305 -21.34 -8.19 14.02
C ASP A 305 -22.83 -8.09 14.41
N ALA A 306 -23.64 -9.10 14.05
CA ALA A 306 -25.07 -9.12 14.37
C ALA A 306 -25.35 -9.38 15.86
N SER A 307 -24.57 -10.26 16.50
CA SER A 307 -24.71 -10.52 17.94
C SER A 307 -24.31 -9.30 18.77
N PHE A 308 -23.32 -8.54 18.33
CA PHE A 308 -22.89 -7.32 19.02
C PHE A 308 -23.90 -6.18 18.82
N ALA A 309 -24.44 -6.01 17.62
CA ALA A 309 -25.51 -5.05 17.36
C ALA A 309 -26.74 -5.30 18.27
N ALA A 310 -27.14 -6.56 18.45
CA ALA A 310 -28.23 -6.94 19.36
C ALA A 310 -27.93 -6.61 20.83
N PHE A 311 -26.68 -6.80 21.28
CA PHE A 311 -26.26 -6.43 22.63
C PHE A 311 -26.38 -4.91 22.86
N VAL A 312 -25.84 -4.11 21.93
CA VAL A 312 -25.89 -2.64 22.02
C VAL A 312 -27.34 -2.14 21.98
N HIS A 313 -28.18 -2.72 21.12
CA HIS A 313 -29.60 -2.39 21.06
C HIS A 313 -30.33 -2.58 22.40
N GLY A 314 -29.91 -3.59 23.18
CA GLY A 314 -30.49 -3.87 24.50
C GLY A 314 -29.95 -3.03 25.66
N HIS A 315 -28.80 -2.37 25.51
CA HIS A 315 -28.08 -1.75 26.63
C HIS A 315 -27.70 -0.27 26.41
N LEU A 316 -27.87 0.27 25.21
CA LEU A 316 -27.62 1.69 24.94
C LEU A 316 -28.76 2.55 25.51
N ASP A 317 -28.43 3.48 26.41
CA ASP A 317 -29.35 4.53 26.84
C ASP A 317 -29.54 5.55 25.71
N ARG A 318 -30.65 5.40 24.99
CA ARG A 318 -30.97 6.24 23.81
C ARG A 318 -31.19 7.69 24.18
N ALA A 319 -31.78 7.97 25.33
CA ALA A 319 -32.13 9.34 25.74
C ALA A 319 -30.85 10.11 26.07
N ALA A 320 -29.97 9.52 26.89
CA ALA A 320 -28.68 10.10 27.21
C ALA A 320 -27.79 10.26 25.96
N TYR A 321 -27.88 9.33 25.01
CA TYR A 321 -27.10 9.41 23.77
C TYR A 321 -27.55 10.56 22.85
N LEU A 322 -28.86 10.75 22.67
CA LEU A 322 -29.40 11.86 21.85
C LEU A 322 -29.14 13.22 22.49
N GLU A 323 -29.23 13.32 23.83
CA GLU A 323 -28.88 14.54 24.56
C GLU A 323 -27.41 14.94 24.34
N ALA A 324 -26.51 13.95 24.31
CA ALA A 324 -25.08 14.18 24.05
C ALA A 324 -24.72 14.40 22.57
N ASN A 325 -25.60 14.00 21.63
CA ASN A 325 -25.37 14.10 20.18
C ASN A 325 -26.60 14.70 19.46
N PRO A 326 -26.85 16.03 19.57
CA PRO A 326 -28.04 16.68 19.00
C PRO A 326 -28.12 16.63 17.47
N ASP A 327 -26.99 16.44 16.79
CA ASP A 327 -26.90 16.24 15.35
C ASP A 327 -27.53 14.92 14.90
N VAL A 328 -27.44 13.87 15.73
CA VAL A 328 -28.07 12.57 15.50
C VAL A 328 -29.59 12.68 15.61
N GLU A 329 -30.07 13.43 16.63
CA GLU A 329 -31.48 13.72 16.81
C GLU A 329 -32.04 14.55 15.64
N ALA A 330 -31.34 15.61 15.25
CA ALA A 330 -31.72 16.47 14.14
C ALA A 330 -31.75 15.74 12.79
N ALA A 331 -30.87 14.76 12.60
CA ALA A 331 -30.82 13.91 11.41
C ALA A 331 -31.85 12.75 11.44
N GLY A 332 -32.56 12.56 12.56
CA GLY A 332 -33.52 11.48 12.74
C GLY A 332 -32.89 10.08 12.67
N LEU A 333 -31.60 9.97 13.00
CA LEU A 333 -30.86 8.71 12.95
C LEU A 333 -31.08 7.91 14.23
N ASP A 334 -31.19 6.59 14.10
CA ASP A 334 -31.29 5.72 15.28
C ASP A 334 -29.94 5.73 16.06
N PRO A 335 -29.97 5.98 17.38
CA PRO A 335 -28.78 6.01 18.22
C PRO A 335 -27.91 4.76 18.15
N VAL A 336 -28.50 3.58 18.05
CA VAL A 336 -27.78 2.31 18.02
C VAL A 336 -27.06 2.17 16.69
N TRP A 337 -27.73 2.45 15.58
CA TRP A 337 -27.12 2.36 14.24
C TRP A 337 -26.10 3.45 13.98
N HIS A 338 -26.37 4.68 14.45
CA HIS A 338 -25.41 5.77 14.44
C HIS A 338 -24.16 5.40 15.25
N TRP A 339 -24.34 4.88 16.47
CA TRP A 339 -23.24 4.45 17.32
C TRP A 339 -22.44 3.28 16.73
N LEU A 340 -23.10 2.37 16.00
CA LEU A 340 -22.46 1.25 15.31
C LEU A 340 -21.77 1.65 14.00
N GLY A 341 -22.01 2.86 13.46
CA GLY A 341 -21.41 3.32 12.20
C GLY A 341 -21.96 2.62 10.96
N ILE A 342 -23.08 1.92 11.07
CA ILE A 342 -23.71 1.17 9.97
C ILE A 342 -24.83 2.04 9.39
N ARG A 343 -24.72 2.40 8.11
CA ARG A 343 -25.82 3.07 7.40
C ARG A 343 -26.94 2.06 7.17
N HIS A 344 -28.18 2.47 7.47
CA HIS A 344 -29.38 1.73 7.08
C HIS A 344 -29.27 1.29 5.61
N VAL A 345 -29.44 -0.02 5.37
CA VAL A 345 -29.70 -0.57 4.03
C VAL A 345 -31.16 -0.35 3.69
#